data_AF-A0AAV5P081-F1
#
_entry.id   AF-A0AAV5P081-F1
#
_cell.length_a   1.000
_cell.length_b   1.000
_cell.length_c   1.000
_cell.angle_alpha   90.00
_cell.angle_beta   90.00
_cell.angle_gamma   90.00
#
_symmetry.space_group_name_H-M   'P 1'
#
loop_
_entity.id
_entity.type
_entity.pdbx_description
1 polymer ?
#
loop_
_entity_poly.entity_id
_entity_poly.type
_entity_poly.pdbx_seq_one_letter_code
_entity_poly.pdbx_strand_id
1 'polypeptide(L)'
;MRFNIYRVFFLVFMFVFSSSINANSSITVMNYHDFGPPSLSGKLLGVEWFQWQSHGDSKPRNYPVKVVVYEGYELEKVESLYPVNSAKEQDFRYVTFDSAVDFIDSSLIDLKALQDEGAPVANIVSKLEKTKDTLSQRR
;
A
#
# COMPACT_ATOMS: atom_id res chain seq x y z
N MET A 1 -4.24 -70.93 -29.60
CA MET A 1 -3.15 -70.28 -28.84
C MET A 1 -3.40 -68.78 -28.89
N ARG A 2 -3.98 -68.19 -27.83
CA ARG A 2 -4.33 -66.76 -27.76
C ARG A 2 -3.19 -66.00 -27.10
N PHE A 3 -2.55 -65.09 -27.83
CA PHE A 3 -1.56 -64.16 -27.28
C PHE A 3 -2.23 -62.83 -26.92
N ASN A 4 -2.08 -62.47 -25.64
CA ASN A 4 -2.27 -61.13 -25.07
C ASN A 4 -1.30 -60.13 -25.71
N ILE A 5 -1.62 -58.82 -25.71
CA ILE A 5 -0.72 -57.73 -25.27
C ILE A 5 -1.48 -56.39 -25.28
N TYR A 6 -1.80 -55.96 -24.06
CA TYR A 6 -1.84 -54.60 -23.50
C TYR A 6 -1.97 -53.40 -24.43
N ARG A 7 -3.14 -52.75 -24.39
CA ARG A 7 -3.29 -51.30 -24.64
C ARG A 7 -4.01 -50.69 -23.45
N VAL A 8 -3.25 -50.31 -22.43
CA VAL A 8 -3.72 -49.40 -21.38
C VAL A 8 -2.85 -48.17 -21.45
N PHE A 9 -3.34 -47.16 -22.17
CA PHE A 9 -2.80 -45.82 -22.16
C PHE A 9 -3.30 -45.15 -20.87
N PHE A 10 -2.46 -45.11 -19.84
CA PHE A 10 -2.77 -44.38 -18.60
C PHE A 10 -1.80 -43.20 -18.48
N LEU A 11 -2.18 -42.08 -19.07
CA LEU A 11 -1.49 -40.80 -18.97
C LEU A 11 -2.01 -40.09 -17.72
N VAL A 12 -1.31 -40.28 -16.60
CA VAL A 12 -1.56 -39.53 -15.36
C VAL A 12 -0.88 -38.18 -15.48
N PHE A 13 -1.62 -37.18 -15.96
CA PHE A 13 -1.20 -35.78 -15.90
C PHE A 13 -1.66 -35.19 -14.56
N MET A 14 -0.95 -35.53 -13.49
CA MET A 14 -1.23 -35.01 -12.16
C MET A 14 -0.35 -33.76 -11.92
N PHE A 15 -0.74 -32.64 -12.53
CA PHE A 15 -0.24 -31.31 -12.16
C PHE A 15 -0.89 -30.90 -10.83
N VAL A 16 -0.30 -31.33 -9.71
CA VAL A 16 -0.61 -30.73 -8.41
C VAL A 16 0.20 -29.44 -8.30
N PHE A 17 -0.31 -28.35 -8.85
CA PHE A 17 0.07 -27.01 -8.38
C PHE A 17 -0.81 -26.70 -7.18
N SER A 18 -0.48 -27.28 -6.02
CA SER A 18 -1.01 -26.79 -4.74
C SER A 18 -0.08 -25.67 -4.27
N SER A 19 -0.09 -24.54 -4.97
CA SER A 19 0.49 -23.31 -4.45
C SER A 19 -0.50 -22.72 -3.44
N SER A 20 -0.58 -23.32 -2.26
CA SER A 20 -1.13 -22.62 -1.10
C SER A 20 -0.06 -21.66 -0.60
N ILE A 21 0.27 -20.64 -1.40
CA ILE A 21 0.86 -19.43 -0.87
C ILE A 21 -0.29 -18.79 -0.09
N ASN A 22 -0.29 -18.99 1.23
CA ASN A 22 -0.96 -18.09 2.13
C ASN A 22 -0.22 -16.74 2.04
N ALA A 23 -0.49 -15.99 0.96
CA ALA A 23 -0.24 -14.56 1.00
C ALA A 23 -1.31 -14.02 1.94
N ASN A 24 -0.92 -13.64 3.16
CA ASN A 24 -1.78 -12.83 4.00
C ASN A 24 -2.08 -11.57 3.19
N SER A 25 -3.28 -11.51 2.65
CA SER A 25 -3.74 -10.39 1.86
C SER A 25 -4.41 -9.41 2.81
N SER A 26 -3.97 -8.17 2.78
CA SER A 26 -4.40 -7.15 3.72
C SER A 26 -4.61 -5.83 3.00
N ILE A 27 -5.59 -5.06 3.48
CA ILE A 27 -5.82 -3.69 3.04
C ILE A 27 -6.05 -2.82 4.27
N THR A 28 -5.30 -1.73 4.37
CA THR A 28 -5.47 -0.72 5.40
C THR A 28 -5.68 0.64 4.74
N VAL A 29 -6.78 1.31 5.11
CA VAL A 29 -7.08 2.66 4.64
C VAL A 29 -6.66 3.67 5.71
N MET A 30 -5.78 4.59 5.32
CA MET A 30 -5.21 5.63 6.17
C MET A 30 -5.49 7.02 5.61
N ASN A 31 -5.21 8.05 6.38
CA ASN A 31 -5.24 9.42 5.90
C ASN A 31 -3.90 9.78 5.25
N TYR A 32 -3.91 10.68 4.27
CA TYR A 32 -2.68 11.20 3.64
C TYR A 32 -1.66 11.67 4.69
N HIS A 33 -2.10 12.43 5.69
CA HIS A 33 -1.22 12.96 6.73
C HIS A 33 -0.68 11.93 7.72
N ASP A 34 -1.15 10.67 7.72
CA ASP A 34 -0.58 9.62 8.56
C ASP A 34 0.87 9.31 8.14
N PHE A 35 1.22 9.58 6.87
CA PHE A 35 2.58 9.48 6.31
C PHE A 35 3.43 10.75 6.51
N GLY A 36 2.95 11.71 7.31
CA GLY A 36 3.64 12.98 7.56
C GLY A 36 3.15 14.16 6.70
N PRO A 37 3.82 15.32 6.77
CA PRO A 37 3.45 16.50 5.99
C PRO A 37 3.70 16.28 4.49
N PRO A 38 3.03 17.03 3.59
CA PRO A 38 3.22 16.89 2.14
C PRO A 38 4.68 17.04 1.68
N SER A 39 5.47 17.86 2.38
CA SER A 39 6.91 18.03 2.10
C SER A 39 7.73 16.75 2.33
N LEU A 40 7.23 15.81 3.13
CA LEU A 40 7.86 14.52 3.42
C LEU A 40 7.22 13.42 2.57
N SER A 41 5.89 13.29 2.60
CA SER A 41 5.16 12.20 1.97
C SER A 41 4.95 12.38 0.46
N GLY A 42 5.22 13.57 -0.08
CA GLY A 42 4.92 13.91 -1.47
C GLY A 42 5.61 13.02 -2.50
N LYS A 43 6.80 12.48 -2.18
CA LYS A 43 7.50 11.53 -3.07
C LYS A 43 6.75 10.18 -3.18
N LEU A 44 6.09 9.74 -2.11
CA LEU A 44 5.33 8.50 -2.07
C LEU A 44 3.90 8.69 -2.58
N LEU A 45 3.22 9.73 -2.09
CA LEU A 45 1.77 9.90 -2.25
C LEU A 45 1.38 10.90 -3.34
N GLY A 46 2.34 11.69 -3.83
CA GLY A 46 2.08 12.87 -4.62
C GLY A 46 1.55 14.02 -3.78
N VAL A 47 0.93 14.99 -4.44
CA VAL A 47 0.36 16.20 -3.83
C VAL A 47 -0.82 15.90 -2.89
N GLU A 48 -1.05 16.79 -1.93
CA GLU A 48 -2.13 16.66 -0.93
C GLU A 48 -3.53 16.97 -1.49
N TRP A 49 -3.61 17.68 -2.61
CA TRP A 49 -4.88 17.94 -3.30
C TRP A 49 -5.28 16.78 -4.22
N PHE A 50 -6.50 16.86 -4.75
CA PHE A 50 -7.04 15.78 -5.56
C PHE A 50 -6.20 15.48 -6.80
N GLN A 51 -5.94 14.20 -7.09
CA GLN A 51 -5.04 13.77 -8.18
C GLN A 51 -5.47 14.23 -9.57
N TRP A 52 -6.76 14.52 -9.77
CA TRP A 52 -7.29 15.03 -11.04
C TRP A 52 -7.17 16.55 -11.18
N GLN A 53 -6.70 17.27 -10.16
CA GLN A 53 -6.48 18.71 -10.22
C GLN A 53 -5.02 19.00 -10.61
N SER A 54 -4.83 20.00 -11.48
CA SER A 54 -3.49 20.46 -11.89
C SER A 54 -2.79 21.29 -10.80
N HIS A 55 -3.55 21.85 -9.87
CA HIS A 55 -3.07 22.62 -8.73
C HIS A 55 -4.08 22.54 -7.57
N GLY A 56 -3.64 22.85 -6.36
CA GLY A 56 -4.53 23.02 -5.22
C GLY A 56 -5.40 24.27 -5.32
N ASP A 57 -6.40 24.36 -4.46
CA ASP A 57 -7.27 25.52 -4.36
C ASP A 57 -6.49 26.74 -3.84
N SER A 58 -6.88 27.94 -4.30
CA SER A 58 -6.26 29.20 -3.86
C SER A 58 -6.53 29.52 -2.39
N LYS A 59 -7.55 28.90 -1.80
CA LYS A 59 -7.88 28.99 -0.38
C LYS A 59 -7.48 27.69 0.30
N PRO A 60 -6.93 27.74 1.53
CA PRO A 60 -6.64 26.54 2.30
C PRO A 60 -7.89 25.68 2.44
N ARG A 61 -7.78 24.41 2.05
CA ARG A 61 -8.81 23.40 2.13
C ARG A 61 -8.20 22.10 2.65
N ASN A 62 -8.96 21.36 3.44
CA ASN A 62 -8.61 19.98 3.77
C ASN A 62 -9.16 19.05 2.69
N TYR A 63 -8.28 18.36 1.97
CA TYR A 63 -8.67 17.36 0.98
C TYR A 63 -8.82 15.99 1.66
N PRO A 64 -9.95 15.28 1.49
CA PRO A 64 -10.18 13.98 2.11
C PRO A 64 -9.44 12.83 1.38
N VAL A 65 -8.16 13.03 1.02
CA VAL A 65 -7.34 12.02 0.35
C VAL A 65 -7.06 10.86 1.32
N LYS A 66 -7.32 9.65 0.84
CA LYS A 66 -7.09 8.41 1.56
C LYS A 66 -5.95 7.63 0.91
N VAL A 67 -5.18 6.94 1.74
CA VAL A 67 -4.10 6.06 1.28
C VAL A 67 -4.52 4.63 1.56
N VAL A 68 -4.58 3.82 0.51
CA VAL A 68 -4.89 2.41 0.55
C VAL A 68 -3.57 1.67 0.52
N VAL A 69 -3.13 1.19 1.68
CA VAL A 69 -1.96 0.32 1.79
C VAL A 69 -2.42 -1.11 1.60
N TYR A 70 -1.83 -1.83 0.64
CA TYR A 70 -2.26 -3.18 0.29
C TYR A 70 -1.09 -4.18 0.19
N GLU A 71 -1.35 -5.42 0.58
CA GLU A 71 -0.44 -6.56 0.45
C GLU A 71 -1.22 -7.74 -0.15
N GLY A 72 -0.58 -8.50 -1.05
CA GLY A 72 -1.17 -9.73 -1.60
C GLY A 72 -2.37 -9.54 -2.55
N TYR A 73 -2.65 -8.32 -2.99
CA TYR A 73 -3.67 -8.01 -4.01
C TYR A 73 -3.04 -7.40 -5.26
N GLU A 74 -3.58 -7.76 -6.43
CA GLU A 74 -3.32 -7.03 -7.67
C GLU A 74 -3.89 -5.61 -7.59
N LEU A 75 -3.19 -4.63 -8.17
CA LEU A 75 -3.60 -3.23 -8.13
C LEU A 75 -5.02 -3.03 -8.69
N GLU A 76 -5.34 -3.67 -9.83
CA GLU A 76 -6.67 -3.60 -10.45
C GLU A 76 -7.79 -4.02 -9.47
N LYS A 77 -7.51 -5.03 -8.63
CA LYS A 77 -8.46 -5.47 -7.61
C LYS A 77 -8.65 -4.39 -6.54
N VAL A 78 -7.57 -3.75 -6.09
CA VAL A 78 -7.62 -2.69 -5.08
C VAL A 78 -8.37 -1.47 -5.64
N GLU A 79 -8.09 -1.06 -6.87
CA GLU A 79 -8.77 0.05 -7.55
C GLU A 79 -10.27 -0.21 -7.72
N SER A 80 -10.67 -1.46 -7.98
CA SER A 80 -12.09 -1.84 -8.06
C SER A 80 -12.84 -1.68 -6.72
N LEU A 81 -12.13 -1.87 -5.60
CA LEU A 81 -12.70 -1.76 -4.24
C LEU A 81 -12.68 -0.32 -3.73
N TYR A 82 -11.67 0.46 -4.12
CA TYR A 82 -11.43 1.83 -3.66
C TYR A 82 -11.30 2.79 -4.85
N PRO A 83 -12.34 2.96 -5.67
CA PRO A 83 -12.23 3.71 -6.91
C PRO A 83 -12.05 5.21 -6.68
N VAL A 84 -11.20 5.83 -7.49
CA VAL A 84 -11.10 7.29 -7.60
C VAL A 84 -12.36 7.81 -8.29
N ASN A 85 -13.05 8.77 -7.66
CA ASN A 85 -14.29 9.33 -8.18
C ASN A 85 -14.36 10.84 -7.92
N SER A 86 -14.09 11.63 -8.95
CA SER A 86 -14.09 13.09 -8.86
C SER A 86 -15.47 13.67 -8.57
N ALA A 87 -16.55 13.06 -9.08
CA ALA A 87 -17.92 13.50 -8.82
C ALA A 87 -18.34 13.31 -7.36
N LYS A 88 -17.66 12.43 -6.63
CA LYS A 88 -17.88 12.17 -5.19
C LYS A 88 -16.75 12.69 -4.31
N GLU A 89 -15.77 13.39 -4.87
CA GLU A 89 -14.55 13.82 -4.19
C GLU A 89 -13.82 12.67 -3.45
N GLN A 90 -13.83 11.48 -4.05
CA GLN A 90 -13.14 10.29 -3.52
C GLN A 90 -11.78 10.17 -4.19
N ASP A 91 -10.73 10.39 -3.42
CA ASP A 91 -9.35 10.24 -3.87
C ASP A 91 -8.65 9.18 -3.01
N PHE A 92 -8.34 8.05 -3.64
CA PHE A 92 -7.55 6.98 -3.08
C PHE A 92 -6.19 6.94 -3.76
N ARG A 93 -5.13 6.89 -2.95
CA ARG A 93 -3.75 6.64 -3.37
C ARG A 93 -3.38 5.23 -2.99
N TYR A 94 -2.81 4.48 -3.92
CA TYR A 94 -2.51 3.08 -3.70
C TYR A 94 -1.03 2.91 -3.46
N VAL A 95 -0.68 2.23 -2.38
CA VAL A 95 0.71 1.98 -1.98
C VAL A 95 0.82 0.53 -1.54
N THR A 96 1.83 -0.19 -2.02
CA THR A 96 2.09 -1.54 -1.51
C THR A 96 2.57 -1.47 -0.05
N PHE A 97 2.30 -2.50 0.73
CA PHE A 97 2.77 -2.58 2.12
C PHE A 97 4.29 -2.36 2.21
N ASP A 98 5.07 -3.03 1.36
CA ASP A 98 6.53 -2.89 1.34
C ASP A 98 6.96 -1.46 1.06
N SER A 99 6.36 -0.79 0.06
CA SER A 99 6.67 0.63 -0.24
C SER A 99 6.29 1.56 0.90
N ALA A 100 5.20 1.28 1.61
CA ALA A 100 4.79 2.08 2.77
C ALA A 100 5.78 1.91 3.94
N VAL A 101 6.20 0.68 4.24
CA VAL A 101 7.17 0.39 5.32
C VAL A 101 8.54 0.96 4.98
N ASP A 102 9.04 0.76 3.75
CA ASP A 102 10.32 1.30 3.29
C ASP A 102 10.35 2.83 3.38
N PHE A 103 9.26 3.50 2.99
CA PHE A 103 9.13 4.94 3.14
C PHE A 103 9.17 5.38 4.61
N ILE A 104 8.43 4.70 5.49
CA ILE A 104 8.38 5.05 6.91
C ILE A 104 9.77 4.86 7.54
N ASP A 105 10.44 3.75 7.24
CA ASP A 105 11.73 3.42 7.84
C ASP A 105 12.83 4.37 7.38
N SER A 106 12.90 4.68 6.08
CA SER A 106 13.82 5.70 5.58
C SER A 106 13.54 7.08 6.17
N SER A 107 12.27 7.49 6.23
CA SER A 107 11.87 8.77 6.83
C SER A 107 12.23 8.85 8.31
N LEU A 108 12.05 7.76 9.07
CA LEU A 108 12.39 7.73 10.49
C LEU A 108 13.90 7.84 10.73
N ILE A 109 14.74 7.26 9.86
CA ILE A 109 16.19 7.41 9.95
C ILE A 109 16.57 8.89 9.79
N ASP A 110 16.10 9.53 8.71
CA ASP A 110 16.43 10.92 8.41
C ASP A 110 15.90 11.87 9.49
N LEU A 111 14.66 11.68 9.94
CA LEU A 111 14.04 12.53 10.96
C LEU A 111 14.71 12.38 12.33
N LYS A 112 15.15 11.18 12.71
CA LYS A 112 15.88 10.98 13.98
C LYS A 112 17.24 11.65 13.96
N ALA A 113 17.96 11.60 12.83
CA ALA A 113 19.20 12.35 12.67
C ALA A 113 18.98 13.87 12.83
N LEU A 114 17.94 14.42 12.19
CA LEU A 114 17.57 15.84 12.34
C LEU A 114 17.16 16.18 13.78
N GLN A 115 16.46 15.27 14.46
CA GLN A 115 16.07 15.45 15.86
C GLN A 115 17.28 15.52 16.78
N ASP A 116 18.29 14.66 16.57
CA ASP A 116 19.54 14.65 17.32
C ASP A 116 20.34 15.95 17.10
N GLU A 117 20.21 16.57 15.92
CA GLU A 117 20.73 17.92 15.61
C GLU A 117 19.87 19.07 16.19
N GLY A 118 18.78 18.77 16.89
CA GLY A 118 17.91 19.74 17.57
C GLY A 118 16.72 20.22 16.76
N ALA A 119 16.41 19.61 15.61
CA ALA A 119 15.22 19.95 14.83
C ALA A 119 13.92 19.55 15.56
N PRO A 120 12.86 20.37 15.53
CA PRO A 120 11.60 20.11 16.23
C PRO A 120 10.69 19.13 15.47
N VAL A 121 11.17 17.91 15.20
CA VAL A 121 10.47 16.89 14.39
C VAL A 121 9.87 15.74 15.20
N ALA A 122 9.93 15.80 16.54
CA ALA A 122 9.50 14.73 17.44
C ALA A 122 8.04 14.28 17.22
N ASN A 123 7.16 15.22 16.89
CA ASN A 123 5.75 14.93 16.58
C ASN A 123 5.59 14.13 15.27
N ILE A 124 6.42 14.40 14.26
CA ILE A 124 6.43 13.67 12.99
C ILE A 124 6.95 12.25 13.23
N VAL A 125 8.06 12.10 13.97
CA VAL A 125 8.63 10.80 14.34
C VAL A 125 7.59 9.93 15.05
N SER A 126 6.96 10.45 16.11
CA SER A 126 5.95 9.71 16.86
C SER A 126 4.75 9.31 15.99
N LYS A 127 4.35 10.16 15.05
CA LYS A 127 3.25 9.87 14.12
C LYS A 127 3.60 8.75 13.15
N LEU A 128 4.82 8.75 12.62
CA LEU A 128 5.29 7.70 11.72
C LEU A 128 5.47 6.35 12.43
N GLU A 129 5.98 6.35 13.65
CA GLU A 129 6.07 5.14 14.48
C GLU A 129 4.67 4.53 14.72
N LYS A 130 3.69 5.36 15.10
CA LYS A 130 2.29 4.91 15.25
C LYS A 130 1.71 4.36 13.94
N THR A 131 2.06 4.97 12.80
CA THR A 131 1.62 4.52 11.48
C THR A 131 2.21 3.15 11.16
N LYS A 132 3.51 2.95 11.43
CA LYS A 132 4.18 1.65 11.29
C LYS A 132 3.55 0.57 12.16
N ASP A 133 3.26 0.89 13.41
CA ASP A 133 2.59 -0.03 14.34
C ASP A 133 1.21 -0.44 13.83
N THR A 134 0.45 0.54 13.33
CA THR A 134 -0.89 0.31 12.76
C THR A 134 -0.83 -0.62 11.55
N LEU A 135 0.16 -0.45 10.66
CA LEU A 135 0.35 -1.32 9.51
C LEU A 135 0.76 -2.74 9.95
N SER A 136 1.67 -2.85 10.92
CA SER A 136 2.18 -4.13 11.40
C SER A 136 1.12 -4.97 12.13
N GLN A 137 0.17 -4.35 12.82
CA GLN A 137 -0.92 -5.03 13.53
C GLN A 137 -2.03 -5.57 12.62
N ARG A 138 -2.07 -5.13 11.36
CA ARG A 138 -3.13 -5.50 10.40
C ARG A 138 -2.68 -6.58 9.40
N ARG A 139 -1.55 -7.22 9.69
CA ARG A 139 -1.01 -8.39 8.98
C ARG A 139 -1.39 -9.69 9.67
#